data_AF-A0A7Z9W852-F1
#
_entry.id   AF-A0A7Z9W852-F1
#
_cell.length_a   1.000
_cell.length_b   1.000
_cell.length_c   1.000
_cell.angle_alpha   90.00
_cell.angle_beta   90.00
_cell.angle_gamma   90.00
#
_symmetry.space_group_name_H-M   'P 1'
#
loop_
_entity.id
_entity.type
_entity.pdbx_description
1 polymer ?
#
loop_
_entity_poly.entity_id
_entity_poly.type
_entity_poly.pdbx_seq_one_letter_code
_entity_poly.pdbx_strand_id
1 'polypeptide(L)' 'MKGLLTAGGHGTRLRPITHTKNKHLIPIANRPMLTYAMEYLSDVGIK' A
#
# COMPACT_ATOMS: atom_id res chain seq x y z
N MET A 1 -16.83 -7.98 9.44
CA MET A 1 -15.53 -7.93 10.12
C MET A 1 -14.81 -6.67 9.65
N LYS A 2 -14.08 -5.95 10.52
CA LYS A 2 -13.33 -4.75 10.13
C LYS A 2 -11.86 -5.11 9.94
N GLY A 3 -11.22 -4.55 8.92
CA GLY A 3 -9.77 -4.63 8.70
C GLY A 3 -9.09 -3.28 8.88
N LEU A 4 -7.81 -3.29 9.22
CA LEU A 4 -6.97 -2.10 9.32
C LEU A 4 -5.66 -2.33 8.56
N LEU A 5 -5.39 -1.49 7.56
CA LEU A 5 -4.10 -1.46 6.87
C LEU A 5 -3.27 -0.27 7.35
N THR A 6 -2.08 -0.53 7.89
CA THR A 6 -1.18 0.52 8.40
C THR A 6 -0.30 1.08 7.28
N ALA A 7 -0.84 2.02 6.50
CA ALA A 7 -0.19 2.59 5.31
C ALA A 7 0.74 3.81 5.60
N GLY A 8 1.49 3.80 6.71
CA GLY A 8 2.34 4.92 7.16
C GLY A 8 3.85 4.78 6.93
N GLY A 9 4.61 5.71 7.49
CA GLY A 9 6.08 5.68 7.55
C GLY A 9 6.80 6.42 6.41
N HIS A 10 8.01 6.92 6.71
CA HIS A 10 8.79 7.81 5.82
C HIS A 10 9.44 7.12 4.61
N GLY A 11 9.42 5.80 4.52
CA GLY A 11 9.95 5.06 3.36
C GLY A 11 11.39 5.38 2.98
N THR A 12 12.27 5.68 3.95
CA THR A 12 13.60 6.28 3.71
C THR A 12 14.53 5.45 2.83
N ARG A 13 14.36 4.11 2.81
CA ARG A 13 15.14 3.19 1.97
C ARG A 13 14.79 3.26 0.47
N LEU A 14 13.62 3.78 0.11
CA LEU A 14 13.15 3.89 -1.28
C LEU A 14 13.32 5.32 -1.83
N ARG A 15 14.07 6.17 -1.13
CA ARG A 15 14.40 7.51 -1.61
C ARG A 15 15.27 7.39 -2.88
N PRO A 16 15.08 8.28 -3.89
CA PRO A 16 14.31 9.53 -3.83
C PRO A 16 12.81 9.39 -4.11
N ILE A 17 12.33 8.21 -4.51
CA ILE A 17 10.93 7.98 -4.92
C ILE A 17 9.96 8.37 -3.81
N THR A 18 10.35 8.16 -2.55
CA THR A 18 9.54 8.45 -1.37
C THR A 18 9.71 9.85 -0.76
N HIS A 19 10.40 10.77 -1.44
CA HIS A 19 10.46 12.17 -0.99
C HIS A 19 9.11 12.89 -1.12
N THR A 20 8.38 12.63 -2.21
CA THR A 20 7.11 13.31 -2.53
C THR A 20 5.92 12.37 -2.49
N LYS A 21 6.15 11.04 -2.44
CA LYS A 21 5.10 10.02 -2.50
C LYS A 21 5.26 8.98 -1.40
N ASN A 22 4.16 8.55 -0.78
CA ASN A 22 4.20 7.46 0.19
C ASN A 22 4.52 6.12 -0.51
N LYS A 23 5.29 5.24 0.16
CA LYS A 23 5.69 3.91 -0.37
C LYS A 23 4.52 3.06 -0.88
N HIS A 24 3.35 3.15 -0.23
CA HIS A 24 2.18 2.34 -0.59
C HIS A 24 1.52 2.77 -1.92
N LEU A 25 1.89 3.92 -2.47
CA LEU A 25 1.39 4.44 -3.75
C LEU A 25 2.39 4.27 -4.90
N ILE A 26 3.51 3.57 -4.66
CA ILE A 26 4.46 3.20 -5.70
C ILE A 26 3.83 2.08 -6.54
N PRO A 27 3.88 2.18 -7.89
CA PRO A 27 3.33 1.13 -8.76
C PRO A 27 4.20 -0.13 -8.73
N ILE A 28 3.55 -1.28 -8.60
CA ILE A 28 4.12 -2.62 -8.78
C ILE A 28 3.27 -3.29 -9.87
N ALA A 29 3.90 -3.68 -10.98
CA ALA A 29 3.21 -4.21 -12.16
C ALA A 29 2.01 -3.33 -12.58
N ASN A 30 2.25 -2.03 -12.74
CA ASN A 30 1.26 -1.02 -13.15
C ASN A 30 0.06 -0.81 -12.20
N ARG A 31 0.10 -1.37 -10.98
CA ARG A 31 -0.92 -1.14 -9.93
C ARG A 31 -0.28 -0.59 -8.66
N PRO A 32 -0.91 0.35 -7.92
CA PRO A 32 -0.38 0.80 -6.64
C PRO A 32 -0.16 -0.37 -5.67
N MET A 33 0.94 -0.35 -4.91
CA MET A 33 1.23 -1.38 -3.89
C MET A 33 0.05 -1.64 -2.95
N LEU A 34 -0.71 -0.60 -2.57
CA LEU A 34 -1.87 -0.72 -1.68
C LEU A 34 -2.98 -1.61 -2.26
N THR A 35 -3.15 -1.65 -3.58
CA THR A 35 -4.22 -2.42 -4.25
C THR A 35 -4.13 -3.91 -3.91
N TYR A 36 -2.92 -4.47 -3.86
CA TYR A 36 -2.70 -5.87 -3.50
C TYR A 36 -3.18 -6.20 -2.08
N ALA A 37 -2.95 -5.30 -1.12
CA ALA A 37 -3.39 -5.49 0.25
C ALA A 37 -4.92 -5.34 0.39
N MET A 38 -5.54 -4.45 -0.38
CA MET A 38 -6.99 -4.29 -0.42
C MET A 38 -7.68 -5.51 -1.04
N GLU A 39 -7.14 -6.05 -2.14
CA GLU A 39 -7.61 -7.29 -2.77
C GLU A 39 -7.59 -8.45 -1.76
N TYR A 40 -6.47 -8.63 -1.04
CA TYR A 40 -6.36 -9.65 0.00
C TYR A 40 -7.43 -9.52 1.11
N LEU A 41 -7.71 -8.29 1.58
CA LEU A 41 -8.77 -8.08 2.57
C LEU A 41 -10.16 -8.40 2.01
N SER A 42 -10.43 -8.00 0.76
CA SER A 42 -11.69 -8.31 0.09
C SER A 42 -11.88 -9.82 -0.09
N ASP A 43 -10.83 -10.56 -0.44
CA ASP A 43 -10.86 -12.01 -0.69
C ASP A 43 -11.21 -12.81 0.58
N VAL A 44 -10.83 -12.30 1.76
CA VAL A 44 -11.21 -12.88 3.05
C VAL A 44 -12.55 -12.36 3.59
N GLY A 45 -13.31 -11.62 2.77
CA GLY A 45 -14.65 -11.12 3.08
C GLY A 45 -14.68 -9.90 4.00
N ILE A 46 -13.58 -9.17 4.14
CA ILE A 46 -13.55 -7.88 4.83
C ILE A 46 -14.06 -6.79 3.87
N LYS A 47 -15.09 -6.06 4.32
CA LYS A 47 -15.74 -4.96 3.60
C LYS A 47 -15.53 -3.65 4.34
#